data_AF-A0A957ZCK1-F1
#
_entry.id   AF-A0A957ZCK1-F1
#
_cell.length_a   1.000
_cell.length_b   1.000
_cell.length_c   1.000
_cell.angle_alpha   90.00
_cell.angle_beta   90.00
_cell.angle_gamma   90.00
#
_symmetry.space_group_name_H-M   'P 1'
#
loop_
_entity.id
_entity.type
_entity.pdbx_description
1 polymer ?
#
loop_
_entity_poly.entity_id
_entity_poly.type
_entity_poly.pdbx_seq_one_letter_code
_entity_poly.pdbx_strand_id
1 'polypeptide(L)'
;VELAGNALEVARARLRQRAPELLVQIDLIQGSVMELPLGKAHAHYIMDVGCFHAMPLAGRPLYAQGVIRNLAPGGYYQLYAFDWMPERANDPNKSPRGMRENEVEELFTP
;
A
#
# COMPACT_ATOMS: atom_id res chain seq x y z
N VAL A 1 2.90 -6.85 -1.49
CA VAL A 1 3.46 -6.87 -0.12
C VAL A 1 2.30 -6.94 0.84
N GLU A 2 2.35 -7.80 1.84
CA GLU A 2 1.27 -8.00 2.82
C GLU A 2 1.90 -8.33 4.19
N LEU A 3 1.37 -7.76 5.26
CA LEU A 3 1.89 -8.03 6.61
C LEU A 3 1.40 -9.39 7.12
N ALA A 4 0.14 -9.72 6.84
CA ALA A 4 -0.53 -10.92 7.32
C ALA A 4 -0.14 -12.16 6.50
N GLY A 5 0.73 -13.01 7.06
CA GLY A 5 1.20 -14.22 6.38
C GLY A 5 0.07 -15.19 5.97
N ASN A 6 -1.00 -15.29 6.76
CA ASN A 6 -2.16 -16.12 6.42
C ASN A 6 -2.88 -15.64 5.15
N ALA A 7 -2.94 -14.33 4.89
CA ALA A 7 -3.53 -13.80 3.67
C ALA A 7 -2.69 -14.17 2.44
N LEU A 8 -1.36 -14.19 2.58
CA LEU A 8 -0.46 -14.65 1.53
C LEU A 8 -0.62 -16.14 1.23
N GLU A 9 -0.80 -16.98 2.24
CA GLU A 9 -1.06 -18.41 2.04
C GLU A 9 -2.37 -18.64 1.27
N VAL A 10 -3.42 -17.90 1.62
CA VAL A 10 -4.69 -17.93 0.87
C VAL A 10 -4.48 -17.48 -0.58
N ALA A 11 -3.70 -16.41 -0.81
CA ALA A 11 -3.38 -15.94 -2.16
C ALA A 11 -2.62 -16.99 -2.97
N ARG A 12 -1.59 -17.63 -2.39
CA ARG A 12 -0.83 -18.71 -3.03
C ARG A 12 -1.71 -19.91 -3.38
N ALA A 13 -2.58 -20.32 -2.46
CA ALA A 13 -3.51 -21.43 -2.71
C ALA A 13 -4.46 -21.11 -3.88
N ARG A 14 -5.03 -19.90 -3.92
CA ARG A 14 -5.89 -19.45 -5.02
C ARG A 14 -5.16 -19.37 -6.35
N LEU A 15 -3.91 -18.89 -6.38
CA LEU A 15 -3.08 -18.86 -7.59
C LEU A 15 -2.81 -20.28 -8.10
N ARG A 16 -2.36 -21.20 -7.23
CA ARG A 16 -2.13 -22.61 -7.62
C ARG A 16 -3.38 -23.26 -8.22
N GLN A 17 -4.56 -22.93 -7.70
CA GLN A 17 -5.82 -23.52 -8.17
C GLN A 17 -6.32 -22.91 -9.49
N ARG A 18 -6.17 -21.59 -9.66
CA ARG A 18 -6.88 -20.84 -10.73
C ARG A 18 -5.98 -20.34 -11.86
N ALA A 19 -4.70 -20.11 -11.57
CA ALA A 19 -3.74 -19.51 -12.48
C ALA A 19 -2.29 -19.90 -12.10
N PRO A 20 -1.96 -21.20 -12.07
CA PRO A 20 -0.64 -21.68 -11.64
C PRO A 20 0.52 -21.11 -12.48
N GLU A 21 0.28 -20.78 -13.75
CA GLU A 21 1.22 -20.15 -14.66
C GLU A 21 1.67 -18.75 -14.21
N LEU A 22 0.87 -18.06 -13.39
CA LEU A 22 1.24 -16.75 -12.86
C LEU A 22 2.22 -16.83 -11.68
N LEU A 23 2.41 -18.00 -11.08
CA LEU A 23 3.31 -18.16 -9.93
C LEU A 23 4.78 -17.88 -10.26
N VAL A 24 5.18 -17.98 -11.54
CA VAL A 24 6.55 -17.63 -11.98
C VAL A 24 6.70 -16.15 -12.34
N GLN A 25 5.61 -15.39 -12.37
CA GLN A 25 5.57 -13.98 -12.75
C GLN A 25 5.22 -13.05 -11.58
N ILE A 26 4.85 -13.60 -10.42
CA ILE A 26 4.36 -12.84 -9.27
C ILE A 26 5.19 -13.15 -8.04
N ASP A 27 5.71 -12.10 -7.42
CA ASP A 27 6.28 -12.17 -6.09
C ASP A 27 5.26 -11.77 -5.03
N LEU A 28 4.95 -12.72 -4.15
CA LEU A 28 4.15 -12.50 -2.95
C LEU A 28 5.09 -12.35 -1.74
N ILE A 29 5.24 -11.11 -1.27
CA ILE A 29 6.21 -10.74 -0.25
C ILE A 29 5.48 -10.45 1.07
N GLN A 30 5.89 -11.14 2.13
CA GLN A 30 5.47 -10.80 3.48
C GLN A 30 6.32 -9.65 4.02
N GLY A 31 5.69 -8.57 4.47
CA GLY A 31 6.41 -7.42 5.00
C GLY A 31 5.51 -6.24 5.34
N SER A 32 6.07 -5.27 6.06
CA SER A 32 5.42 -4.01 6.33
C SER A 32 5.58 -3.07 5.15
N VAL A 33 4.51 -2.39 4.79
CA VAL A 33 4.53 -1.32 3.78
C VAL A 33 5.09 0.00 4.32
N MET A 34 5.23 0.15 5.65
CA MET A 34 5.98 1.26 6.26
C MET A 34 7.45 1.21 5.86
N GLU A 35 7.96 0.01 5.60
CA GLU A 35 9.31 -0.24 5.10
C GLU A 35 9.17 -1.18 3.91
N LEU A 36 8.62 -0.67 2.81
CA LEU A 36 8.44 -1.41 1.57
C LEU A 36 9.72 -2.22 1.28
N PRO A 37 9.68 -3.57 1.38
CA PRO A 37 10.87 -4.42 1.30
C PRO A 37 11.27 -4.65 -0.16
N LEU A 38 11.24 -3.57 -0.94
CA LEU A 38 11.51 -3.50 -2.36
C LEU A 38 12.64 -2.48 -2.57
N GLY A 39 13.65 -2.86 -3.34
CA GLY A 39 14.75 -1.97 -3.71
C GLY A 39 14.66 -1.57 -5.17
N LYS A 40 14.29 -0.30 -5.45
CA LYS A 40 14.23 0.27 -6.80
C LYS A 40 13.51 -0.66 -7.78
N ALA A 41 12.27 -1.03 -7.47
CA ALA A 41 11.49 -1.92 -8.33
C ALA A 41 11.30 -1.40 -9.76
N HIS A 42 11.49 -0.08 -9.99
CA HIS A 42 11.26 0.57 -11.28
C HIS A 42 9.86 0.27 -11.83
N ALA A 43 8.87 0.27 -10.94
CA ALA A 43 7.49 0.00 -11.28
C ALA A 43 6.96 1.13 -12.17
N HIS A 44 6.43 0.78 -13.33
CA HIS A 44 5.72 1.73 -14.20
C HIS A 44 4.34 2.08 -13.64
N TYR A 45 3.82 1.22 -12.76
CA TYR A 45 2.50 1.37 -12.17
C TYR A 45 2.47 0.78 -10.77
N ILE A 46 1.94 1.54 -9.80
CA ILE A 46 1.68 1.08 -8.44
C ILE A 46 0.20 1.31 -8.15
N MET A 47 -0.49 0.25 -7.72
CA MET A 47 -1.90 0.29 -7.34
C MET A 47 -2.05 0.10 -5.84
N ASP A 48 -2.76 1.02 -5.20
CA ASP A 48 -3.05 0.99 -3.78
C ASP A 48 -4.56 1.03 -3.55
N VAL A 49 -5.10 -0.10 -3.09
CA VAL A 49 -6.51 -0.23 -2.76
C VAL A 49 -6.65 -0.36 -1.27
N GLY A 50 -6.77 0.80 -0.63
CA GLY A 50 -7.04 0.93 0.77
C GLY A 50 -5.93 0.55 1.75
N CYS A 51 -4.70 0.43 1.27
CA CYS A 51 -3.55 0.22 2.13
C CYS A 51 -3.16 1.55 2.79
N PHE A 52 -2.90 2.59 1.99
CA PHE A 52 -2.43 3.87 2.50
C PHE A 52 -3.40 4.53 3.50
N HIS A 53 -4.71 4.53 3.22
CA HIS A 53 -5.68 5.18 4.11
C HIS A 53 -5.88 4.45 5.45
N ALA A 54 -5.47 3.19 5.54
CA ALA A 54 -5.50 2.40 6.77
C ALA A 54 -4.22 2.59 7.61
N MET A 55 -3.21 3.29 7.07
CA MET A 55 -1.95 3.54 7.76
C MET A 55 -2.11 4.54 8.90
N PRO A 56 -1.50 4.26 10.07
CA PRO A 56 -1.31 5.26 11.11
C PRO A 56 -0.60 6.49 10.55
N LEU A 57 -1.00 7.68 11.01
CA LEU A 57 -0.48 8.96 10.53
C LEU A 57 1.05 9.02 10.53
N ALA A 58 1.69 8.52 11.61
CA ALA A 58 3.15 8.52 11.73
C ALA A 58 3.88 7.65 10.68
N GLY A 59 3.20 6.66 10.10
CA GLY A 59 3.78 5.77 9.08
C GLY A 59 3.58 6.26 7.64
N ARG A 60 2.73 7.27 7.41
CA ARG A 60 2.39 7.74 6.06
C ARG A 60 3.57 8.34 5.30
N PRO A 61 4.46 9.17 5.91
CA PRO A 61 5.63 9.66 5.21
C PRO A 61 6.58 8.54 4.74
N LEU A 62 6.78 7.51 5.56
CA LEU A 62 7.63 6.37 5.19
C LEU A 62 7.02 5.54 4.06
N TYR A 63 5.70 5.32 4.11
CA TYR A 63 4.97 4.65 3.04
C TYR A 63 5.10 5.41 1.71
N ALA A 64 4.84 6.74 1.72
CA ALA A 64 4.93 7.58 0.53
C ALA A 64 6.34 7.56 -0.07
N GLN A 65 7.38 7.66 0.77
CA GLN A 65 8.78 7.51 0.33
C GLN A 65 9.04 6.14 -0.29
N GLY A 66 8.48 5.07 0.27
CA GLY A 66 8.60 3.72 -0.28
C GLY A 66 7.98 3.61 -1.68
N VAL A 67 6.81 4.20 -1.90
CA VAL A 67 6.16 4.28 -3.21
C VAL A 67 7.02 5.08 -4.19
N ILE A 68 7.45 6.29 -3.82
CA ILE A 68 8.26 7.18 -4.67
C ILE A 68 9.57 6.51 -5.08
N ARG A 69 10.27 5.86 -4.15
CA ARG A 69 11.56 5.18 -4.43
C ARG A 69 11.43 3.99 -5.38
N ASN A 70 10.24 3.39 -5.47
CA ASN A 70 9.99 2.20 -6.28
C ASN A 70 9.29 2.50 -7.60
N LEU A 71 8.74 3.71 -7.77
CA LEU A 71 8.14 4.16 -9.02
C LEU A 71 9.23 4.57 -10.03
N ALA A 72 9.10 4.14 -11.28
CA ALA A 72 9.94 4.61 -12.37
C ALA A 72 9.64 6.09 -12.69
N PRO A 73 10.60 6.86 -13.23
CA PRO A 73 10.32 8.18 -13.79
C PRO A 73 9.18 8.11 -14.82
N GLY A 74 8.14 8.94 -14.66
CA GLY A 74 6.94 8.92 -15.51
C GLY A 74 5.96 7.79 -15.23
N GLY A 75 6.20 6.96 -14.21
CA GLY A 75 5.25 5.95 -13.74
C GLY A 75 4.03 6.57 -13.06
N TYR A 76 2.98 5.76 -12.91
CA TYR A 76 1.72 6.19 -12.29
C TYR A 76 1.49 5.50 -10.95
N TYR A 77 1.05 6.28 -9.96
CA TYR A 77 0.54 5.78 -8.69
C TYR A 77 -0.98 6.00 -8.64
N GLN A 78 -1.75 4.91 -8.59
CA GLN A 78 -3.19 4.96 -8.41
C GLN A 78 -3.55 4.65 -6.96
N LEU A 79 -4.08 5.65 -6.26
CA LEU A 79 -4.55 5.56 -4.90
C LEU A 79 -6.07 5.53 -4.87
N TYR A 80 -6.64 4.43 -4.34
CA TYR A 80 -8.04 4.36 -3.96
C TYR A 80 -8.16 4.50 -2.43
N ALA A 81 -8.73 5.61 -2.00
CA ALA A 81 -8.87 5.96 -0.59
C ALA A 81 -10.22 6.59 -0.27
N PHE A 82 -10.57 6.56 1.02
CA PHE A 82 -11.70 7.31 1.56
C PHE A 82 -11.19 8.57 2.27
N ASP A 83 -12.04 9.59 2.34
CA ASP A 83 -11.75 10.79 3.10
C ASP A 83 -11.71 10.49 4.60
N TRP A 84 -10.91 11.27 5.32
CA TRP A 84 -10.90 11.25 6.76
C TRP A 84 -12.21 11.82 7.28
N MET A 85 -12.92 11.02 8.08
CA MET A 85 -14.13 11.45 8.80
C MET A 85 -13.79 11.80 10.26
N PRO A 86 -13.79 13.09 10.65
CA PRO A 86 -13.46 13.51 12.00
C PRO A 86 -14.36 12.89 13.08
N GLU A 87 -15.65 12.64 12.80
CA GLU A 87 -16.54 12.02 13.79
C GLU A 87 -16.14 10.58 14.13
N ARG A 88 -15.42 9.91 13.23
CA ARG A 88 -14.87 8.56 13.43
C ARG A 88 -13.44 8.57 13.97
N ALA A 89 -12.79 9.73 14.01
CA ALA A 89 -11.43 9.90 14.50
C ALA A 89 -11.35 9.88 16.03
N ASN A 90 -12.45 10.21 16.71
CA ASN A 90 -12.52 10.32 18.17
C ASN A 90 -12.83 8.98 18.86
N ASP A 91 -12.87 7.86 18.15
CA ASP A 91 -12.96 6.53 18.76
C ASP A 91 -11.56 6.10 19.23
N PRO A 92 -11.28 6.11 20.55
CA PRO A 92 -9.95 5.79 21.06
C PRO A 92 -9.53 4.34 20.79
N ASN A 93 -10.46 3.48 20.36
CA ASN A 93 -10.19 2.09 20.05
C ASN A 93 -9.91 1.85 18.56
N LYS A 94 -9.93 2.90 17.72
CA LYS A 94 -9.69 2.78 16.27
C LYS A 94 -8.59 3.72 15.82
N SER A 95 -7.61 3.14 15.10
CA SER A 95 -6.65 3.95 14.36
C SER A 95 -7.41 4.87 13.38
N PRO A 96 -7.05 6.16 13.30
CA PRO A 96 -7.62 7.08 12.32
C PRO A 96 -7.49 6.48 10.91
N ARG A 97 -8.59 6.48 10.16
CA ARG A 97 -8.61 6.04 8.76
C ARG A 97 -9.04 7.18 7.85
N GLY A 98 -8.59 7.10 6.61
CA GLY A 98 -8.93 8.06 5.57
C GLY A 98 -7.85 9.12 5.37
N MET A 99 -8.00 9.88 4.30
CA MET A 99 -7.06 10.92 3.87
C MET A 99 -7.53 12.31 4.29
N ARG A 100 -6.62 13.14 4.78
CA ARG A 100 -6.89 14.57 4.96
C ARG A 100 -6.99 15.25 3.61
N GLU A 101 -7.67 16.39 3.60
CA GLU A 101 -7.56 17.35 2.52
C GLU A 101 -6.07 17.68 2.28
N ASN A 102 -5.64 17.70 1.02
CA ASN A 102 -4.28 17.99 0.54
C ASN A 102 -3.16 17.03 0.95
N GLU A 103 -3.38 16.05 1.82
CA GLU A 103 -2.31 15.16 2.31
C GLU A 103 -1.65 14.33 1.20
N VAL A 104 -2.38 14.00 0.13
CA VAL A 104 -1.76 13.36 -1.05
C VAL A 104 -0.78 14.32 -1.72
N GLU A 105 -1.15 15.59 -1.90
CA GLU A 105 -0.25 16.58 -2.48
C GLU A 105 0.98 16.81 -1.59
N GLU A 106 0.77 16.96 -0.28
CA GLU A 106 1.84 17.16 0.71
C GLU A 106 2.87 16.02 0.75
N LEU A 107 2.43 14.78 0.52
CA LEU A 107 3.29 13.60 0.66
C LEU A 107 3.91 13.12 -0.66
N PHE A 108 3.29 13.43 -1.79
CA PHE A 108 3.70 12.90 -3.10
C PHE A 108 4.18 13.97 -4.10
N THR A 109 4.10 15.25 -3.75
CA THR A 109 4.69 16.34 -4.54
C THR A 109 6.08 16.68 -3.99
N PRO A 110 7.10 16.93 -4.84
CA PRO A 110 8.42 17.35 -4.41
C PRO A 110 8.46 18.71 -3.70
#